data_AF-A0A2T2VK41-F1
#
_entry.id   AF-A0A2T2VK41-F1
#
_cell.length_a   1.000
_cell.length_b   1.000
_cell.length_c   1.000
_cell.angle_alpha   90.00
_cell.angle_beta   90.00
_cell.angle_gamma   90.00
#
_symmetry.space_group_name_H-M   'P 1'
#
loop_
_entity.id
_entity.type
_entity.pdbx_description
1 polymer ?
#
loop_
_entity_poly.entity_id
_entity_poly.type
_entity_poly.pdbx_seq_one_letter_code
_entity_poly.pdbx_strand_id
1 'polypeptide(L)'
;DVDYNTPRGLDKTYFERLLSLEFIKKNQNILLLGATSVGKSYLAQAIGHHACTMLYKTLYYKISQLMESLKLAKVNGTYLKTLKKLQKVPLLILDDFGLHPFDNTSREALMDLIEEQDYKASTIIASQIPVSSWHELIGESTIAGAVLDRLVNASHRIELSGESLRKNHKK
;
A
#
# COMPACT_ATOMS: atom_id res chain seq x y z
N ASP A 1 15.25 9.63 -11.01
CA ASP A 1 14.50 10.67 -10.25
C ASP A 1 13.04 10.68 -10.62
N VAL A 2 12.18 11.16 -9.72
CA VAL A 2 10.73 11.26 -9.93
C VAL A 2 10.44 12.32 -10.99
N ASP A 3 9.71 11.94 -12.04
CA ASP A 3 9.24 12.87 -13.04
C ASP A 3 7.98 13.63 -12.55
N TYR A 4 8.12 14.96 -12.46
CA TYR A 4 7.06 15.92 -12.13
C TYR A 4 6.55 16.68 -13.37
N ASN A 5 7.20 16.54 -14.52
CA ASN A 5 6.83 17.25 -15.75
C ASN A 5 5.67 16.57 -16.46
N THR A 6 5.56 15.24 -16.37
CA THR A 6 4.41 14.54 -16.92
C THR A 6 3.13 14.91 -16.15
N PRO A 7 2.08 15.45 -16.82
CA PRO A 7 0.86 15.89 -16.15
C PRO A 7 0.01 14.69 -15.70
N ARG A 8 0.26 14.25 -14.47
CA ARG A 8 -0.43 13.10 -13.85
C ARG A 8 -1.08 13.39 -12.50
N GLY A 9 -1.30 14.67 -12.19
CA GLY A 9 -1.88 15.10 -10.92
C GLY A 9 -0.95 14.96 -9.71
N LEU A 10 0.36 14.76 -9.93
CA LEU A 10 1.33 14.69 -8.85
C LEU A 10 1.77 16.10 -8.42
N ASP A 11 1.28 16.56 -7.27
CA ASP A 11 1.76 17.80 -6.65
C ASP A 11 3.18 17.60 -6.11
N LYS A 12 4.15 18.34 -6.66
CA LYS A 12 5.56 18.25 -6.30
C LYS A 12 5.80 18.59 -4.83
N THR A 13 5.24 19.69 -4.35
CA THR A 13 5.44 20.17 -2.97
C THR A 13 4.89 19.17 -1.96
N TYR A 14 3.71 18.63 -2.23
CA TYR A 14 3.09 17.61 -1.40
C TYR A 14 3.89 16.31 -1.39
N PHE A 15 4.38 15.87 -2.55
CA PHE A 15 5.20 14.66 -2.64
C PHE A 15 6.56 14.83 -1.95
N GLU A 16 7.23 15.96 -2.14
CA GLU A 16 8.48 16.28 -1.43
C GLU A 16 8.29 16.32 0.09
N ARG A 17 7.13 16.80 0.57
CA ARG A 17 6.78 16.70 2.00
C ARG A 17 6.68 15.25 2.47
N LEU A 18 6.17 14.32 1.68
CA LEU A 18 6.15 12.90 2.04
C LEU A 18 7.56 12.29 2.10
N LEU A 19 8.51 12.82 1.33
CA LEU A 19 9.92 12.43 1.40
C LEU A 19 10.61 12.88 2.70
N SER A 20 10.00 13.76 3.52
CA SER A 20 10.46 13.99 4.90
C SER A 20 10.31 12.75 5.80
N LEU A 21 9.52 11.75 5.36
CA LEU A 21 9.19 10.52 6.09
C LEU A 21 8.52 10.75 7.45
N GLU A 22 8.01 11.95 7.73
CA GLU A 22 7.27 12.22 8.97
C GLU A 22 6.05 11.32 9.15
N PHE A 23 5.42 10.91 8.06
CA PHE A 23 4.28 10.00 8.09
C PHE A 23 4.63 8.65 8.76
N ILE A 24 5.88 8.16 8.59
CA ILE A 24 6.36 6.94 9.25
C ILE A 24 6.42 7.13 10.77
N LYS A 25 6.91 8.29 11.23
CA LYS A 25 6.98 8.61 12.66
C LYS A 25 5.59 8.80 13.30
N LYS A 26 4.62 9.23 12.50
CA LYS A 26 3.22 9.45 12.89
C LYS A 26 2.34 8.22 12.68
N ASN A 27 2.90 7.11 12.19
CA ASN A 27 2.16 5.89 11.81
C ASN A 27 0.98 6.17 10.87
N GLN A 28 1.17 7.11 9.94
CA GLN A 28 0.18 7.49 8.93
C GLN A 28 0.37 6.66 7.66
N ASN A 29 -0.72 6.36 6.98
CA ASN A 29 -0.71 5.57 5.75
C ASN A 29 -0.56 6.47 4.52
N ILE A 30 -0.18 5.89 3.38
CA ILE A 30 -0.20 6.57 2.07
C ILE A 30 -1.03 5.75 1.11
N LEU A 31 -2.03 6.36 0.49
CA LEU A 31 -2.82 5.76 -0.59
C LEU A 31 -2.40 6.40 -1.92
N LEU A 32 -1.80 5.60 -2.78
CA LEU A 32 -1.47 5.95 -4.17
C LEU A 32 -2.53 5.34 -5.08
N LEU A 33 -3.40 6.19 -5.61
CA LEU A 33 -4.57 5.79 -6.41
C LEU A 33 -4.42 6.28 -7.85
N GLY A 34 -5.11 5.64 -8.79
CA GLY A 34 -5.12 6.07 -10.20
C GLY A 34 -5.06 4.93 -11.21
N ALA A 35 -5.25 5.24 -12.49
CA ALA A 35 -5.30 4.23 -13.56
C ALA A 35 -4.01 3.40 -13.69
N THR A 36 -4.07 2.28 -14.42
CA THR A 36 -2.89 1.44 -14.66
C THR A 36 -1.77 2.23 -15.35
N SER A 37 -0.52 2.00 -14.95
CA SER A 37 0.68 2.59 -15.56
C SER A 37 0.88 4.12 -15.42
N VAL A 38 0.18 4.80 -14.50
CA VAL A 38 0.43 6.22 -14.16
C VAL A 38 1.58 6.44 -13.15
N GLY A 39 2.28 5.36 -12.77
CA GLY A 39 3.48 5.42 -11.92
C GLY A 39 3.25 5.23 -10.41
N LYS A 40 2.10 4.68 -9.98
CA LYS A 40 1.81 4.39 -8.55
C LYS A 40 2.90 3.53 -7.89
N SER A 41 3.20 2.37 -8.47
CA SER A 41 4.23 1.44 -7.99
C SER A 41 5.60 2.10 -7.92
N TYR A 42 5.94 2.91 -8.93
CA TYR A 42 7.19 3.66 -8.98
C TYR A 42 7.28 4.68 -7.83
N LEU A 43 6.22 5.44 -7.57
CA LEU A 43 6.20 6.39 -6.44
C LEU A 43 6.30 5.67 -5.09
N ALA A 44 5.60 4.54 -4.93
CA ALA A 44 5.70 3.71 -3.73
C ALA A 44 7.14 3.25 -3.50
N GLN A 45 7.79 2.74 -4.55
CA GLN A 45 9.18 2.30 -4.52
C GLN A 45 10.15 3.46 -4.30
N ALA A 46 9.90 4.64 -4.86
CA ALA A 46 10.73 5.83 -4.64
C ALA A 46 10.70 6.26 -3.16
N ILE A 47 9.50 6.30 -2.54
CA ILE A 47 9.36 6.57 -1.10
C ILE A 47 10.05 5.47 -0.29
N GLY A 48 9.82 4.20 -0.62
CA GLY A 48 10.43 3.07 0.08
C GLY A 48 11.96 3.04 -0.02
N HIS A 49 12.51 3.36 -1.19
CA HIS A 49 13.96 3.49 -1.39
C HIS A 49 14.53 4.64 -0.57
N HIS A 50 13.86 5.79 -0.54
CA HIS A 50 14.26 6.91 0.31
C HIS A 50 14.20 6.55 1.79
N ALA A 51 13.16 5.83 2.22
CA ALA A 51 13.03 5.30 3.58
C ALA A 51 14.20 4.37 3.96
N CYS A 52 14.59 3.45 3.07
CA CYS A 52 15.78 2.61 3.25
C CYS A 52 17.07 3.43 3.36
N THR A 53 17.21 4.49 2.55
CA THR A 53 18.38 5.39 2.61
C THR A 53 18.45 6.11 3.96
N MET A 54 17.30 6.41 4.56
CA MET A 54 17.16 6.96 5.91
C MET A 54 17.12 5.88 7.02
N LEU A 55 17.58 4.66 6.71
CA LEU A 55 17.70 3.51 7.63
C LEU A 55 16.36 2.98 8.19
N TYR A 56 15.22 3.36 7.61
CA TYR A 56 13.95 2.69 7.90
C TYR A 56 13.88 1.37 7.14
N LYS A 57 13.76 0.27 7.88
CA LYS A 57 13.46 -1.03 7.29
C LYS A 57 12.13 -0.93 6.55
N THR A 58 12.12 -1.38 5.30
CA THR A 58 10.96 -1.33 4.42
C THR A 58 10.73 -2.71 3.81
N LEU A 59 9.47 -3.14 3.72
CA LEU A 59 9.07 -4.33 2.98
C LEU A 59 8.13 -3.95 1.85
N TYR A 60 8.30 -4.60 0.70
CA TYR A 60 7.44 -4.43 -0.46
C TYR A 60 6.85 -5.77 -0.85
N TYR A 61 5.53 -5.80 -1.05
CA TYR A 61 4.80 -6.96 -1.52
C TYR A 61 3.76 -6.56 -2.54
N LYS A 62 3.57 -7.40 -3.56
CA LYS A 62 2.29 -7.46 -4.25
C LYS A 62 1.27 -8.10 -3.32
N ILE A 63 0.07 -7.52 -3.20
CA ILE A 63 -0.92 -7.99 -2.24
C ILE A 63 -1.30 -9.46 -2.47
N SER A 64 -1.43 -9.89 -3.73
CA SER A 64 -1.80 -11.27 -4.08
C SER A 64 -0.76 -12.28 -3.57
N GLN A 65 0.53 -11.99 -3.76
CA GLN A 65 1.63 -12.82 -3.30
C GLN A 65 1.71 -12.85 -1.76
N LEU A 66 1.41 -11.73 -1.10
CA LEU A 66 1.37 -11.68 0.36
C LEU A 66 0.23 -12.52 0.92
N MET A 67 -0.97 -12.43 0.34
CA MET A 67 -2.13 -13.22 0.76
C MET A 67 -1.86 -14.72 0.58
N GLU A 68 -1.27 -15.13 -0.54
CA GLU A 68 -0.85 -16.53 -0.76
C GLU A 68 0.20 -16.99 0.25
N SER A 69 1.20 -16.15 0.53
CA SER A 69 2.23 -16.44 1.54
C SER A 69 1.63 -16.59 2.94
N LEU A 70 0.65 -15.77 3.30
CA LEU A 70 -0.07 -15.84 4.56
C LEU A 70 -0.95 -17.10 4.67
N LYS A 71 -1.60 -17.52 3.58
CA LYS A 71 -2.31 -18.81 3.50
C LYS A 71 -1.39 -19.99 3.75
N LEU A 72 -0.24 -20.03 3.09
CA LEU A 72 0.77 -21.08 3.30
C LEU A 72 1.32 -21.04 4.74
N ALA A 73 1.50 -19.86 5.31
CA ALA A 73 1.95 -19.71 6.69
C ALA A 73 0.93 -20.28 7.70
N LYS A 74 -0.38 -20.23 7.41
CA LYS A 74 -1.42 -20.91 8.23
C LYS A 74 -1.21 -22.43 8.20
N VAL A 75 -1.05 -23.01 7.01
CA VAL A 75 -0.81 -24.46 6.84
C VAL A 75 0.46 -24.91 7.56
N ASN A 76 1.52 -24.12 7.48
CA ASN A 76 2.83 -24.46 8.05
C ASN A 76 2.98 -24.06 9.54
N GLY A 77 1.92 -23.57 10.20
CA GLY A 77 1.97 -23.15 11.60
C GLY A 77 2.87 -21.93 11.89
N THR A 78 3.22 -21.15 10.86
CA THR A 78 4.11 -19.98 10.96
C THR A 78 3.38 -18.64 10.85
N TYR A 79 2.05 -18.66 10.71
CA TYR A 79 1.21 -17.49 10.46
C TYR A 79 1.47 -16.30 11.40
N LEU A 80 1.34 -16.52 12.71
CA LEU A 80 1.56 -15.46 13.72
C LEU A 80 2.99 -14.92 13.70
N LYS A 81 3.98 -15.78 13.40
CA LYS A 81 5.39 -15.36 13.26
C LYS A 81 5.56 -14.47 12.03
N THR A 82 4.88 -14.78 10.93
CA THR A 82 4.90 -13.98 9.70
C THR A 82 4.22 -12.62 9.92
N LEU A 83 3.05 -12.58 10.55
CA LEU A 83 2.37 -11.31 10.89
C LEU A 83 3.26 -10.42 11.77
N LYS A 84 3.84 -10.98 12.85
CA LYS A 84 4.79 -10.24 13.71
C LYS A 84 6.02 -9.75 12.95
N LYS A 85 6.50 -10.49 11.94
CA LYS A 85 7.62 -10.05 11.10
C LYS A 85 7.23 -8.82 10.27
N LEU A 86 6.02 -8.81 9.69
CA LEU A 86 5.49 -7.69 8.91
C LEU A 86 5.28 -6.46 9.79
N GLN A 87 4.70 -6.65 10.98
CA GLN A 87 4.40 -5.60 11.96
C GLN A 87 5.66 -4.90 12.51
N LYS A 88 6.80 -5.61 12.59
CA LYS A 88 8.07 -5.03 13.05
C LYS A 88 8.75 -4.09 12.06
N VAL A 89 8.20 -3.93 10.86
CA VAL A 89 8.80 -3.11 9.81
C VAL A 89 8.11 -1.75 9.81
N PRO A 90 8.85 -0.63 9.99
CA PRO A 90 8.26 0.72 10.02
C PRO A 90 7.46 1.09 8.77
N LEU A 91 7.84 0.53 7.61
CA LEU A 91 7.16 0.79 6.34
C LEU A 91 6.84 -0.51 5.60
N LEU A 92 5.55 -0.78 5.42
CA LEU A 92 5.04 -1.85 4.57
C LEU A 92 4.44 -1.26 3.29
N ILE A 93 4.84 -1.75 2.13
CA ILE A 93 4.30 -1.34 0.83
C ILE A 93 3.51 -2.50 0.25
N LEU A 94 2.23 -2.25 -0.03
CA LEU A 94 1.28 -3.18 -0.62
C LEU A 94 0.89 -2.66 -2.01
N ASP A 95 1.43 -3.29 -3.04
CA ASP A 95 1.16 -2.95 -4.43
C ASP A 95 0.09 -3.85 -5.04
N ASP A 96 -0.47 -3.41 -6.16
CA ASP A 96 -1.53 -4.10 -6.91
C ASP A 96 -2.80 -4.37 -6.06
N PHE A 97 -3.13 -3.48 -5.11
CA PHE A 97 -4.29 -3.65 -4.24
C PHE A 97 -5.60 -3.59 -5.04
N GLY A 98 -6.40 -4.65 -4.91
CA GLY A 98 -7.71 -4.75 -5.54
C GLY A 98 -7.77 -5.16 -7.01
N LEU A 99 -6.68 -5.69 -7.57
CA LEU A 99 -6.74 -6.32 -8.89
C LEU A 99 -7.59 -7.61 -8.92
N HIS A 100 -7.73 -8.26 -7.76
CA HIS A 100 -8.53 -9.48 -7.59
C HIS A 100 -9.40 -9.36 -6.34
N PRO A 101 -10.63 -9.90 -6.34
CA PRO A 101 -11.45 -10.00 -5.14
C PRO A 101 -10.75 -10.82 -4.05
N PHE A 102 -10.97 -10.45 -2.79
CA PHE A 102 -10.47 -11.23 -1.67
C PHE A 102 -11.40 -12.41 -1.39
N ASP A 103 -10.87 -13.64 -1.43
CA ASP A 103 -11.57 -14.79 -0.86
C ASP A 103 -11.59 -14.71 0.68
N ASN A 104 -12.39 -15.58 1.32
CA ASN A 104 -12.61 -15.51 2.77
C ASN A 104 -11.28 -15.55 3.56
N THR A 105 -10.38 -16.48 3.21
CA THR A 105 -9.10 -16.62 3.91
C THR A 105 -8.18 -15.41 3.68
N SER A 106 -8.17 -14.82 2.49
CA SER A 106 -7.37 -13.62 2.19
C SER A 106 -7.93 -12.39 2.89
N ARG A 107 -9.25 -12.26 3.00
CA ARG A 107 -9.90 -11.17 3.73
C ARG A 107 -9.58 -11.21 5.21
N GLU A 108 -9.71 -12.38 5.85
CA GLU A 108 -9.29 -12.57 7.24
C GLU A 108 -7.81 -12.24 7.42
N ALA A 109 -6.95 -12.69 6.50
CA ALA A 109 -5.53 -12.40 6.56
C ALA A 109 -5.19 -10.91 6.36
N LEU A 110 -5.94 -10.22 5.51
CA LEU A 110 -5.85 -8.77 5.36
C LEU A 110 -6.25 -8.06 6.64
N MET A 111 -7.36 -8.48 7.27
CA MET A 111 -7.80 -7.92 8.55
C MET A 111 -6.71 -8.07 9.62
N ASP A 112 -6.22 -9.28 9.86
CA ASP A 112 -5.16 -9.55 10.83
C ASP A 112 -3.90 -8.70 10.55
N LEU A 113 -3.53 -8.55 9.28
CA LEU A 113 -2.39 -7.73 8.87
C LEU A 113 -2.62 -6.26 9.21
N ILE A 114 -3.76 -5.69 8.82
CA ILE A 114 -4.05 -4.26 9.05
C ILE A 114 -4.19 -3.96 10.53
N GLU A 115 -4.79 -4.86 11.31
CA GLU A 115 -4.87 -4.72 12.78
C GLU A 115 -3.51 -4.74 13.45
N GLU A 116 -2.58 -5.59 12.98
CA GLU A 116 -1.23 -5.62 13.53
C GLU A 116 -0.43 -4.35 13.20
N GLN A 117 -0.67 -3.75 12.03
CA GLN A 117 -0.02 -2.51 11.58
C GLN A 117 -0.60 -1.26 12.26
N ASP A 118 -1.88 -1.29 12.62
CA ASP A 118 -2.65 -0.14 13.09
C ASP A 118 -1.93 0.60 14.24
N TYR A 119 -1.69 1.90 14.04
CA TYR A 119 -0.93 2.78 14.93
C TYR A 119 0.49 2.32 15.32
N LYS A 120 1.05 1.27 14.72
CA LYS A 120 2.38 0.73 15.03
C LYS A 120 3.39 0.90 13.89
N ALA A 121 2.92 0.94 12.65
CA ALA A 121 3.75 1.12 11.47
C ALA A 121 2.93 1.70 10.30
N SER A 122 3.63 2.29 9.33
CA SER A 122 2.99 2.91 8.17
C SER A 122 2.84 1.93 7.02
N THR A 123 1.69 1.99 6.36
CA THR A 123 1.41 1.23 5.15
C THR A 123 1.25 2.16 3.94
N ILE A 124 1.96 1.86 2.85
CA ILE A 124 1.68 2.44 1.53
C ILE A 124 0.84 1.44 0.74
N ILE A 125 -0.32 1.86 0.26
CA ILE A 125 -1.14 1.08 -0.65
C ILE A 125 -1.12 1.72 -2.02
N ALA A 126 -0.73 0.96 -3.03
CA ALA A 126 -0.89 1.33 -4.42
C ALA A 126 -2.06 0.55 -5.04
N SER A 127 -3.09 1.26 -5.48
CA SER A 127 -4.30 0.66 -6.04
C SER A 127 -4.75 1.38 -7.30
N GLN A 128 -5.29 0.63 -8.25
CA GLN A 128 -6.03 1.21 -9.38
C GLN A 128 -7.54 1.26 -9.15
N ILE A 129 -8.01 0.71 -8.04
CA ILE A 129 -9.41 0.70 -7.66
C ILE A 129 -9.65 1.88 -6.72
N PRO A 130 -10.69 2.70 -6.96
CA PRO A 130 -11.02 3.79 -6.05
C PRO A 130 -11.43 3.24 -4.68
N VAL A 131 -11.12 3.99 -3.62
CA VAL A 131 -11.42 3.58 -2.23
C VAL A 131 -12.92 3.30 -2.02
N SER A 132 -13.80 3.99 -2.75
CA SER A 132 -15.24 3.75 -2.72
C SER A 132 -15.64 2.32 -3.08
N SER A 133 -14.84 1.63 -3.90
CA SER A 133 -15.09 0.24 -4.32
C SER A 133 -14.37 -0.78 -3.44
N TRP A 134 -13.54 -0.36 -2.48
CA TRP A 134 -12.80 -1.28 -1.63
C TRP A 134 -13.72 -2.05 -0.68
N HIS A 135 -14.84 -1.46 -0.25
CA HIS A 135 -15.79 -2.14 0.62
C HIS A 135 -16.36 -3.40 -0.05
N GLU A 136 -16.77 -3.30 -1.31
CA GLU A 136 -17.27 -4.41 -2.12
C GLU A 136 -16.16 -5.42 -2.45
N LEU A 137 -14.99 -4.92 -2.86
CA LEU A 137 -13.83 -5.73 -3.21
C LEU A 137 -13.32 -6.60 -2.07
N ILE A 138 -13.23 -6.02 -0.87
CA ILE A 138 -12.87 -6.76 0.35
C ILE A 138 -14.03 -7.73 0.62
N GLY A 139 -15.26 -7.24 0.68
CA GLY A 139 -16.46 -8.01 1.02
C GLY A 139 -16.56 -8.27 2.52
N GLU A 140 -17.73 -8.78 2.97
CA GLU A 140 -18.13 -8.87 4.39
C GLU A 140 -18.05 -7.50 5.10
N SER A 141 -19.21 -6.91 5.37
CA SER A 141 -19.32 -5.52 5.79
C SER A 141 -18.54 -5.17 7.05
N THR A 142 -18.40 -6.11 7.99
CA THR A 142 -17.72 -5.87 9.26
C THR A 142 -16.21 -5.72 9.05
N ILE A 143 -15.59 -6.67 8.35
CA ILE A 143 -14.16 -6.66 8.03
C ILE A 143 -13.85 -5.51 7.06
N ALA A 144 -14.67 -5.32 6.02
CA ALA A 144 -14.48 -4.24 5.06
C ALA A 144 -14.49 -2.86 5.75
N GLY A 145 -15.46 -2.60 6.62
CA GLY A 145 -15.52 -1.37 7.41
C GLY A 145 -14.29 -1.21 8.32
N ALA A 146 -13.93 -2.26 9.04
CA ALA A 146 -12.80 -2.26 9.97
C ALA A 146 -11.43 -2.04 9.29
N VAL A 147 -11.22 -2.62 8.11
CA VAL A 147 -10.01 -2.43 7.29
C VAL A 147 -9.97 -1.01 6.72
N LEU A 148 -11.09 -0.51 6.21
CA LEU A 148 -11.17 0.84 5.67
C LEU A 148 -10.90 1.89 6.73
N ASP A 149 -11.52 1.80 7.90
CA ASP A 149 -11.29 2.76 8.97
C ASP A 149 -9.81 2.92 9.31
N ARG A 150 -9.07 1.81 9.40
CA ARG A 150 -7.64 1.83 9.75
C ARG A 150 -6.76 2.32 8.61
N LEU A 151 -7.05 1.91 7.38
CA LEU A 151 -6.25 2.30 6.23
C LEU A 151 -6.49 3.75 5.80
N VAL A 152 -7.73 4.23 5.96
CA VAL A 152 -8.20 5.44 5.29
C VAL A 152 -8.23 6.66 6.23
N ASN A 153 -8.55 6.49 7.52
CA ASN A 153 -8.78 7.61 8.44
C ASN A 153 -7.51 8.44 8.71
N ALA A 154 -6.34 7.78 8.81
CA ALA A 154 -5.04 8.44 9.01
C ALA A 154 -4.15 8.35 7.76
N SER A 155 -4.70 8.66 6.58
CA SER A 155 -3.97 8.51 5.31
C SER A 155 -3.69 9.80 4.56
N HIS A 156 -2.50 9.86 3.96
CA HIS A 156 -2.17 10.76 2.87
C HIS A 156 -2.64 10.16 1.57
N ARG A 157 -3.43 10.90 0.78
CA ARG A 157 -3.91 10.41 -0.52
C ARG A 157 -3.25 11.15 -1.66
N ILE A 158 -2.80 10.40 -2.67
CA ILE A 158 -2.34 10.92 -3.95
C ILE A 158 -3.14 10.20 -5.04
N GLU A 159 -3.93 10.97 -5.76
CA GLU A 159 -4.70 10.47 -6.90
C GLU A 159 -3.97 10.87 -8.19
N LEU A 160 -3.48 9.87 -8.89
CA LEU A 160 -2.78 10.02 -10.15
C LEU A 160 -3.74 9.84 -11.32
N SER A 161 -3.56 10.67 -12.34
CA SER A 161 -4.34 10.63 -13.58
C SER A 161 -3.42 10.66 -14.80
N GLY A 162 -3.99 10.71 -16.00
CA GLY A 162 -3.25 10.83 -17.25
C GLY A 162 -2.89 9.50 -17.93
N GLU A 163 -2.05 9.60 -18.96
CA GLU A 163 -1.71 8.46 -19.82
C GLU A 163 -0.69 7.50 -19.19
N SER A 164 -0.63 6.30 -19.76
CA SER A 164 0.33 5.27 -19.38
C SER A 164 1.77 5.72 -19.64
N LEU A 165 2.56 5.86 -18.57
CA LEU A 165 3.98 6.18 -18.63
C LEU A 165 4.81 5.10 -19.36
N ARG A 166 4.30 3.86 -19.43
CA ARG A 166 4.97 2.76 -20.16
C ARG A 166 5.01 2.99 -21.67
N LYS A 167 4.07 3.76 -22.24
CA LYS A 167 4.08 4.10 -23.67
C LYS A 167 5.19 5.09 -24.01
N ASN A 168 5.54 5.96 -23.08
CA ASN A 168 6.54 7.01 -23.28
C ASN A 168 7.99 6.52 -23.19
N HIS A 169 8.23 5.33 -22.65
CA HIS A 169 9.55 4.68 -22.62
C HIS A 169 9.89 3.87 -23.89
N LYS A 170 9.02 3.84 -24.90
CA LYS A 170 9.26 3.14 -26.18
C LYS A 170 9.87 4.03 -27.27
N LYS A 171 10.54 5.13 -26.92
CA LYS A 171 11.29 5.97 -27.85
C LYS A 171 12.77 5.98 -27.50
#